data_AF-A0AAU5YQP5-F1
#
_entry.id   AF-A0AAU5YQP5-F1
#
_cell.length_a   1.000
_cell.length_b   1.000
_cell.length_c   1.000
_cell.angle_alpha   90.00
_cell.angle_beta   90.00
_cell.angle_gamma   90.00
#
_symmetry.space_group_name_H-M   'P 1'
#
loop_
_entity.id
_entity.type
_entity.pdbx_description
1 polymer ?
#
loop_
_entity_poly.entity_id
_entity_poly.type
_entity_poly.pdbx_seq_one_letter_code
_entity_poly.pdbx_strand_id
1 'polypeptide(L)' 'MADDNPVSGGRGRSESEVWDDLVLDEDFIRAAETSEPSARARMLAARWRAEKPEPQPWRSDDPPAGWFFSKARRRWWRRR' A
#
# COMPACT_ATOMS: atom_id res chain seq x y z
N MET A 1 52.84 -13.70 19.60
CA MET A 1 51.51 -13.11 19.43
C MET A 1 51.03 -13.55 18.06
N ALA A 2 50.06 -14.46 18.01
CA ALA A 2 49.44 -14.91 16.77
C ALA A 2 48.07 -14.21 16.69
N ASP A 3 47.88 -13.42 15.64
CA ASP A 3 46.59 -12.81 15.32
C ASP A 3 45.65 -13.91 14.80
N ASP A 4 44.81 -14.44 15.68
CA ASP A 4 43.65 -15.25 15.32
C ASP A 4 42.62 -14.33 14.65
N ASN A 5 42.76 -14.14 13.35
CA ASN A 5 41.71 -13.58 12.51
C ASN A 5 40.66 -14.68 12.29
N PRO A 6 39.43 -14.59 12.84
CA PRO A 6 38.42 -15.59 12.55
C PRO A 6 38.08 -15.49 11.07
N VAL A 7 38.48 -16.53 10.32
CA VAL A 7 37.93 -16.83 9.00
C VAL A 7 36.42 -16.68 9.10
N SER A 8 35.90 -15.62 8.48
CA SER A 8 34.47 -15.47 8.20
C SER A 8 34.09 -16.54 7.18
N GLY A 9 33.95 -17.76 7.68
CA GLY A 9 33.43 -18.91 6.98
C GLY A 9 31.92 -18.76 6.87
N GLY A 10 31.49 -17.92 5.94
CA GLY A 10 30.11 -17.82 5.52
C GLY A 10 30.13 -17.29 4.12
N ARG A 11 29.81 -18.12 3.13
CA ARG A 11 29.38 -17.61 1.84
C ARG A 11 28.13 -16.79 2.14
N GLY A 12 28.34 -15.48 2.33
CA GLY A 12 27.31 -14.57 2.78
C GLY A 12 26.12 -14.75 1.88
N ARG A 13 24.97 -15.09 2.48
CA ARG A 13 23.67 -15.07 1.82
C ARG A 13 23.66 -13.88 0.88
N SER A 14 23.48 -14.12 -0.43
CA SER A 14 23.58 -13.02 -1.37
C SER A 14 22.56 -11.96 -0.97
N GLU A 15 22.87 -10.70 -1.18
CA GLU A 15 21.99 -9.61 -0.77
C GLU A 15 20.57 -9.83 -1.31
N SER A 16 20.44 -10.37 -2.53
CA SER A 16 19.18 -10.83 -3.12
C SER A 16 18.45 -11.87 -2.28
N GLU A 17 19.15 -12.89 -1.80
CA GLU A 17 18.57 -14.01 -1.05
C GLU A 17 18.10 -13.54 0.33
N VAL A 18 18.71 -12.49 0.91
CA VAL A 18 18.22 -11.83 2.15
C VAL A 18 16.89 -11.11 1.89
N TRP A 19 16.78 -10.39 0.77
CA TRP A 19 15.56 -9.68 0.39
C TRP A 19 14.43 -10.62 -0.03
N ASP A 20 14.76 -11.76 -0.64
CA ASP A 20 13.78 -12.76 -1.09
C ASP A 20 13.09 -13.50 0.07
N ASP A 21 13.79 -13.71 1.20
CA ASP A 21 13.23 -14.34 2.41
C ASP A 21 12.60 -13.34 3.39
N LEU A 22 12.71 -12.03 3.12
CA LEU A 22 12.18 -11.00 4.02
C LEU A 22 10.65 -10.94 3.94
N VAL A 23 9.99 -11.27 5.06
CA VAL A 23 8.54 -11.20 5.18
C VAL A 23 8.11 -9.82 5.67
N LEU A 24 7.39 -9.08 4.83
CA LEU A 24 6.89 -7.72 5.12
C LEU A 24 5.46 -7.78 5.70
N ASP A 25 5.31 -8.42 6.86
CA ASP A 25 4.02 -8.57 7.55
C ASP A 25 3.68 -7.36 8.45
N GLU A 26 2.54 -7.45 9.14
CA GLU A 26 2.04 -6.38 10.01
C GLU A 26 2.98 -6.13 11.20
N ASP A 27 3.60 -7.19 11.74
CA ASP A 27 4.52 -7.08 12.87
C ASP A 27 5.83 -6.38 12.45
N PHE A 28 6.36 -6.69 11.26
CA PHE A 28 7.51 -5.99 10.67
C PHE A 28 7.23 -4.49 10.51
N ILE A 29 6.04 -4.13 10.02
CA ILE A 29 5.64 -2.72 9.87
C ILE A 29 5.50 -2.02 11.23
N ARG A 30 4.97 -2.72 12.25
CA ARG A 30 4.80 -2.18 13.61
C ARG A 30 6.11 -2.03 14.37
N ALA A 31 7.10 -2.84 14.07
CA ALA A 31 8.44 -2.77 14.66
C ALA A 31 9.27 -1.59 14.12
N ALA A 32 8.85 -0.93 13.04
CA ALA A 32 9.55 0.23 12.51
C ALA A 32 9.55 1.39 13.51
N GLU A 33 10.74 1.81 13.94
CA GLU A 33 10.94 2.88 14.91
C GLU A 33 10.36 4.23 14.42
N THR A 34 10.39 4.47 13.11
CA THR A 34 9.90 5.71 12.50
C THR A 34 8.73 5.43 11.56
N SER A 35 7.57 5.97 11.90
CA SER A 35 6.38 5.96 11.03
C SER A 35 6.21 7.33 10.38
N GLU A 36 6.83 7.54 9.22
CA GLU A 36 6.63 8.79 8.47
C GLU A 36 5.22 8.86 7.88
N PRO A 37 4.54 10.02 7.92
CA PRO A 37 3.26 10.22 7.25
C PRO A 37 3.28 9.89 5.74
N SER A 38 4.46 10.00 5.12
CA SER A 38 4.67 9.71 3.69
C SER A 38 4.76 8.22 3.37
N ALA A 39 4.99 7.35 4.36
CA ALA A 39 5.28 5.93 4.14
C ALA A 39 4.14 5.22 3.38
N ARG A 40 2.90 5.42 3.81
CA ARG A 40 1.71 4.86 3.14
C ARG A 40 1.56 5.35 1.71
N ALA A 41 1.87 6.62 1.45
CA ALA A 41 1.82 7.19 0.11
C ALA A 41 2.90 6.56 -0.80
N ARG A 42 4.12 6.35 -0.27
CA ARG A 42 5.21 5.68 -1.01
C ARG A 42 4.88 4.21 -1.31
N MET A 43 4.30 3.47 -0.36
CA MET A 43 3.81 2.10 -0.57
C MET A 43 2.70 2.05 -1.63
N LEU A 44 1.72 2.95 -1.57
CA LEU A 44 0.66 3.04 -2.57
C LEU A 44 1.20 3.39 -3.95
N ALA A 45 2.18 4.29 -4.03
CA ALA A 45 2.82 4.65 -5.30
C ALA A 45 3.58 3.46 -5.91
N ALA A 46 4.29 2.68 -5.10
CA ALA A 46 4.95 1.45 -5.55
C ALA A 46 3.93 0.43 -6.08
N ARG A 47 2.83 0.20 -5.33
CA ARG A 47 1.73 -0.66 -5.78
C ARG A 47 1.14 -0.16 -7.10
N TRP A 48 0.85 1.14 -7.25
CA TRP A 48 0.27 1.70 -8.48
C TRP A 48 1.20 1.66 -9.69
N ARG A 49 2.52 1.61 -9.49
CA ARG A 49 3.47 1.39 -10.58
C ARG A 49 3.35 -0.02 -11.16
N ALA A 50 3.08 -1.02 -10.31
CA ALA A 50 2.88 -2.40 -10.74
C ALA A 50 1.43 -2.63 -11.22
N GLU A 51 0.46 -2.08 -10.50
CA GLU A 51 -0.97 -2.27 -10.70
C GLU A 51 -1.66 -0.90 -10.80
N LYS A 52 -1.60 -0.31 -12.00
CA LYS A 52 -2.29 0.95 -12.25
C LYS A 52 -3.81 0.72 -12.11
N PRO A 53 -4.52 1.56 -11.35
CA PRO A 53 -5.98 1.47 -11.30
C PRO A 53 -6.58 1.80 -12.67
N GLU A 54 -7.64 1.09 -13.02
CA GLU A 54 -8.44 1.39 -14.20
C GLU A 54 -9.01 2.82 -14.13
N PRO A 55 -9.09 3.54 -15.26
CA PRO A 55 -9.63 4.88 -15.29
C PRO A 55 -11.11 4.84 -14.94
N GLN A 56 -11.44 5.37 -13.76
CA GLN A 56 -12.83 5.59 -13.37
C GLN A 56 -13.33 6.89 -14.01
N PRO A 57 -14.59 6.94 -14.46
CA PRO A 57 -15.18 8.18 -14.94
C PRO A 57 -15.16 9.24 -13.82
N TRP A 58 -14.86 10.50 -14.16
CA TRP A 58 -14.85 11.63 -13.21
C TRP A 58 -16.14 11.68 -12.38
N ARG A 59 -17.25 11.29 -13.01
CA ARG A 59 -18.53 11.10 -12.35
C ARG A 59 -18.82 9.61 -12.27
N SER A 60 -18.92 9.08 -11.06
CA SER A 60 -19.59 7.81 -10.83
C SER A 60 -21.05 7.97 -11.25
N ASP A 61 -21.51 7.15 -12.20
CA ASP A 61 -22.93 7.10 -12.56
C ASP A 61 -23.80 6.58 -11.42
N ASP A 62 -23.17 5.90 -10.46
CA ASP A 62 -23.79 5.43 -9.23
C ASP A 62 -23.69 6.51 -8.13
N PRO A 63 -24.81 7.01 -7.59
CA PRO A 63 -24.77 7.98 -6.51
C PRO A 63 -24.07 7.37 -5.27
N PRO A 64 -23.04 8.04 -4.72
CA PRO A 64 -22.34 7.53 -3.55
C PRO A 64 -23.31 7.51 -2.37
N ALA A 65 -23.55 6.31 -1.83
CA ALA A 65 -24.21 6.01 -0.56
C ALA A 65 -25.23 7.06 -0.08
N GLY A 66 -26.49 6.91 -0.51
CA GLY A 66 -27.63 7.56 0.18
C GLY A 66 -27.74 9.08 0.02
N TRP A 67 -27.04 9.72 -0.93
CA TRP A 67 -27.26 11.14 -1.18
C TRP A 67 -28.74 11.39 -1.53
N PHE A 68 -29.35 12.27 -0.78
CA PHE A 68 -30.75 12.70 -0.77
C PHE A 68 -31.37 13.16 -2.11
N PHE A 69 -30.66 13.00 -3.23
CA PHE A 69 -31.05 13.33 -4.60
C PHE A 69 -31.26 12.12 -5.50
N SER A 70 -31.72 10.98 -4.98
CA SER A 70 -32.27 9.96 -5.86
C SER A 70 -33.34 10.61 -6.75
N LYS A 71 -33.26 10.40 -8.07
CA LYS A 71 -34.24 10.94 -9.04
C LYS A 71 -35.68 10.63 -8.63
N ALA A 72 -35.88 9.51 -7.93
CA ALA A 72 -37.15 9.12 -7.32
C ALA A 72 -37.73 10.22 -6.41
N ARG A 73 -36.90 10.81 -5.52
CA ARG A 73 -37.34 11.91 -4.65
C ARG A 73 -37.67 13.16 -5.46
N ARG A 74 -36.84 13.56 -6.44
CA ARG A 74 -37.12 14.76 -7.29
C ARG A 74 -38.45 14.65 -8.05
N ARG A 75 -38.85 13.45 -8.48
CA ARG A 75 -40.09 13.23 -9.25
C ARG A 75 -41.35 13.47 -8.43
N TRP A 76 -41.28 13.28 -7.11
CA TRP A 76 -42.42 13.47 -6.21
C TRP A 76 -42.71 14.95 -5.93
N TRP A 77 -41.67 15.78 -5.82
CA TRP A 77 -41.80 17.22 -5.52
C TRP A 77 -42.32 18.06 -6.70
N ARG A 78 -42.29 17.52 -7.93
CA ARG A 78 -42.82 18.20 -9.13
C ARG A 78 -44.30 17.90 -9.41
N ARG A 79 -44.98 17.17 -8.54
CA ARG A 79 -46.42 16.84 -8.66
C ARG A 79 -47.29 17.65 -7.69
N ARG A 80 -46.76 18.71 -7.08
CA ARG A 80 -47.50 19.61 -6.20
C ARG A 80 -47.64 20.98 -6.84
#